data_AF-A0A964EKJ3-F1
#
_entry.id   AF-A0A964EKJ3-F1
#
_cell.length_a   1.000
_cell.length_b   1.000
_cell.length_c   1.000
_cell.angle_alpha   90.00
_cell.angle_beta   90.00
_cell.angle_gamma   90.00
#
_symmetry.space_group_name_H-M   'P 1'
#
loop_
_entity.id
_entity.type
_entity.pdbx_description
1 polymer ?
#
loop_
_entity_poly.entity_id
_entity_poly.type
_entity_poly.pdbx_seq_one_letter_code
_entity_poly.pdbx_strand_id
1 'polypeptide(L)' 'MSTSELKTSIVQLLQTTGDNRVLRVVHDILLSGKEGKAFKLSQSQEQELDKRRADHKAGRSRSYTWEEVRKNVRSRK' A
#
# COMPACT_ATOMS: atom_id res chain seq x y z
N MET A 1 -12.50 -24.04 -15.84
CA MET A 1 -11.06 -24.34 -15.87
C MET A 1 -10.66 -24.92 -14.53
N SER A 2 -9.95 -26.04 -14.55
CA SER A 2 -9.26 -26.58 -13.40
C SER A 2 -8.04 -25.73 -13.05
N THR A 3 -7.58 -25.85 -11.81
CA THR A 3 -6.36 -25.17 -11.34
C THR A 3 -5.13 -25.51 -12.19
N SER A 4 -5.07 -26.74 -12.71
CA SER A 4 -3.99 -27.18 -13.60
C SER A 4 -4.05 -26.51 -14.96
N GLU A 5 -5.24 -26.40 -15.55
CA GLU A 5 -5.45 -25.69 -16.82
C GLU A 5 -5.09 -24.21 -16.71
N LEU A 6 -5.41 -23.57 -15.57
CA LEU A 6 -5.08 -22.19 -15.31
C LEU A 6 -3.57 -21.95 -15.21
N LYS A 7 -2.85 -22.83 -14.51
CA LYS A 7 -1.38 -22.75 -14.41
C LYS A 7 -0.72 -22.85 -15.78
N THR A 8 -1.14 -23.83 -16.59
CA THR A 8 -0.60 -24.03 -17.94
C THR A 8 -0.86 -22.82 -18.82
N SER A 9 -2.08 -22.28 -18.79
CA SER A 9 -2.46 -21.09 -19.55
C SER A 9 -1.62 -19.86 -19.18
N ILE A 10 -1.41 -19.60 -17.88
CA ILE A 10 -0.59 -18.47 -17.41
C ILE A 10 0.87 -18.60 -17.88
N VAL A 11 1.47 -19.79 -17.76
CA VAL A 11 2.85 -20.02 -18.23
C VAL A 11 2.98 -19.75 -19.73
N GLN A 12 2.01 -20.20 -20.52
CA GLN A 12 2.01 -19.99 -21.97
C GLN A 12 1.87 -18.51 -22.35
N LEU A 13 1.03 -17.76 -21.64
CA LEU A 13 0.89 -16.31 -21.83
C LEU A 13 2.18 -15.56 -21.45
N LEU A 14 2.87 -15.99 -20.39
CA LEU A 14 4.15 -15.39 -19.98
C LEU A 14 5.29 -15.69 -20.97
N GLN A 15 5.28 -16.84 -21.63
CA GLN A 15 6.28 -17.18 -22.65
C GLN A 15 6.11 -16.42 -23.96
N THR A 16 4.88 -16.00 -24.26
CA THR A 16 4.54 -15.35 -25.54
C THR A 16 4.50 -13.83 -25.42
N THR A 17 4.35 -13.27 -24.22
CA THR A 17 4.34 -11.83 -24.03
C THR A 17 5.76 -11.24 -24.13
N GLY A 18 5.94 -10.28 -25.03
CA GLY A 18 7.14 -9.43 -25.10
C GLY A 18 7.04 -8.17 -24.24
N ASP A 19 5.90 -7.94 -23.58
CA ASP A 19 5.70 -6.74 -22.77
C ASP A 19 6.28 -6.91 -21.36
N ASN A 20 7.43 -6.27 -21.17
CA ASN A 20 8.15 -6.25 -19.90
C ASN A 20 7.34 -5.67 -18.73
N ARG A 21 6.35 -4.79 -18.99
CA ARG A 21 5.48 -4.26 -17.95
C ARG A 21 4.57 -5.34 -17.39
N VAL A 22 4.01 -6.18 -18.26
CA VAL A 22 3.16 -7.31 -17.86
C VAL A 22 3.97 -8.31 -17.04
N LEU A 23 5.19 -8.64 -17.48
CA LEU A 23 6.07 -9.54 -16.75
C LEU A 23 6.40 -9.02 -15.35
N ARG A 24 6.68 -7.72 -15.22
CA ARG A 24 6.98 -7.08 -13.92
C ARG A 24 5.79 -7.12 -12.98
N VAL A 25 4.58 -6.80 -13.46
CA VAL A 25 3.36 -6.84 -12.65
C VAL A 25 3.05 -8.26 -12.18
N VAL A 26 3.14 -9.26 -13.06
CA VAL A 26 2.89 -10.67 -12.68
C VAL A 26 3.93 -11.15 -11.67
N HIS A 27 5.20 -10.81 -11.87
CA HIS A 27 6.28 -11.08 -10.92
C HIS A 27 5.97 -10.50 -9.54
N ASP A 28 5.57 -9.23 -9.47
CA ASP A 28 5.29 -8.55 -8.20
C ASP A 28 4.04 -9.13 -7.51
N ILE A 29 3.01 -9.53 -8.25
CA ILE A 29 1.83 -10.23 -7.70
C ILE A 29 2.22 -11.60 -7.11
N LEU A 30 3.03 -12.38 -7.84
CA LEU A 30 3.47 -13.71 -7.40
C LEU A 30 4.45 -13.64 -6.21
N LEU A 31 5.25 -12.57 -6.11
CA LEU A 31 6.14 -12.32 -4.97
C LEU A 31 5.44 -11.71 -3.77
N SER A 32 4.53 -10.76 -3.97
CA SER A 32 3.71 -10.19 -2.88
C SER A 32 2.79 -11.23 -2.26
N GLY A 33 2.38 -12.25 -3.02
CA GLY A 33 1.72 -13.44 -2.48
C GLY A 33 2.61 -14.29 -1.56
N LYS A 34 3.94 -14.20 -1.69
CA LYS A 34 4.93 -14.84 -0.78
C LYS A 34 5.38 -13.90 0.35
N GLU A 35 5.37 -12.59 0.12
CA GLU A 35 5.68 -11.54 1.11
C GLU A 35 4.43 -10.90 1.72
N GLY A 36 3.34 -11.66 1.80
CA GLY A 36 2.16 -11.31 2.58
C GLY A 36 2.41 -11.38 4.09
N LYS A 37 3.46 -10.74 4.61
CA LYS A 37 3.38 -10.28 6.00
C LYS A 37 2.36 -9.15 5.99
N ALA A 38 1.11 -9.47 6.27
CA ALA A 38 0.12 -8.47 6.64
C ALA A 38 0.81 -7.54 7.65
N PHE A 39 1.07 -6.30 7.24
CA PHE A 39 1.72 -5.33 8.12
C PHE A 39 0.74 -5.04 9.25
N LYS A 40 0.91 -5.76 10.36
CA LYS A 40 0.09 -5.59 11.54
C LYS A 40 0.62 -4.39 12.29
N LEU A 41 -0.21 -3.39 12.44
CA LEU A 41 0.10 -2.22 13.25
C LEU A 41 0.41 -2.67 14.68
N SER A 42 1.36 -2.00 15.34
CA SER A 42 1.48 -2.14 16.79
C SER A 42 0.22 -1.60 17.46
N GLN A 43 -0.07 -2.09 18.66
CA GLN A 43 -1.19 -1.58 19.46
C GLN A 43 -1.13 -0.06 19.64
N SER A 44 0.07 0.50 19.82
CA SER A 44 0.28 1.95 19.94
C SER A 44 -0.05 2.71 18.65
N GLN A 45 0.23 2.13 17.47
CA GLN A 45 -0.13 2.72 16.19
C GLN A 45 -1.64 2.70 15.97
N GLU A 46 -2.31 1.60 16.31
CA GLU A 46 -3.78 1.50 16.25
C GLU A 46 -4.45 2.53 17.17
N GLN A 47 -3.98 2.63 18.42
CA GLN A 47 -4.48 3.61 19.39
C GLN A 47 -4.32 5.05 18.92
N GLU A 48 -3.18 5.39 18.30
CA GLU A 48 -2.96 6.73 17.74
C GLU A 48 -3.92 7.03 16.58
N LEU A 49 -4.20 6.06 15.72
CA LEU A 49 -5.18 6.22 14.64
C LEU A 49 -6.61 6.41 15.18
N ASP A 50 -6.99 5.63 16.19
CA ASP A 50 -8.31 5.75 16.82
C ASP A 50 -8.47 7.09 17.53
N LYS A 51 -7.43 7.56 18.21
CA LYS A 51 -7.39 8.91 18.79
C LYS A 51 -7.57 9.98 17.72
N ARG A 52 -6.82 9.92 16.62
CA ARG A 52 -6.95 10.90 15.52
C ARG A 52 -8.34 10.91 14.91
N ARG A 53 -8.96 9.74 14.73
CA ARG A 53 -10.35 9.63 14.25
C ARG A 53 -11.33 10.27 15.22
N ALA A 54 -11.18 10.01 16.52
CA ALA A 54 -12.04 10.60 17.54
C ALA A 54 -11.90 12.13 17.57
N ASP A 55 -10.67 12.65 17.49
CA ASP A 55 -10.41 14.08 17.47
C ASP A 55 -10.97 14.76 16.23
N HIS A 56 -10.89 14.11 15.06
CA HIS A 56 -11.47 14.62 13.83
C HIS A 56 -13.00 14.70 13.91
N LYS A 57 -13.65 13.64 14.38
CA LYS A 57 -15.11 13.61 14.58
C LYS A 57 -15.57 14.67 15.60
N ALA A 58 -14.75 14.94 16.61
CA ALA A 58 -15.02 15.96 17.63
C ALA A 58 -14.63 17.39 17.20
N GLY A 59 -14.12 17.60 15.98
CA GLY A 59 -13.65 18.91 15.51
C GLY A 59 -12.40 19.44 16.24
N ARG A 60 -11.68 18.57 16.96
CA ARG A 60 -10.46 18.90 17.71
C ARG A 60 -9.19 18.72 16.89
N SER A 61 -9.29 18.16 15.68
CA SER A 61 -8.17 18.07 14.76
C SER A 61 -7.70 19.44 14.32
N ARG A 62 -6.38 19.62 14.26
CA ARG A 62 -5.77 20.81 13.69
C ARG A 62 -5.69 20.64 12.18
N SER A 63 -6.20 21.63 11.46
CA SER A 63 -5.96 21.80 10.02
C SER A 63 -4.89 22.86 9.84
N TYR A 64 -4.07 22.69 8.81
CA TYR A 64 -3.03 23.63 8.46
C TYR A 64 -3.11 23.95 6.98
N THR A 65 -2.91 25.22 6.65
CA THR A 65 -2.70 25.67 5.27
C THR A 65 -1.34 25.20 4.77
N TRP A 66 -1.16 25.20 3.45
CA TRP A 66 0.10 24.78 2.84
C TRP A 66 1.27 25.69 3.26
N GLU A 67 1.00 26.98 3.40
CA GLU A 67 1.94 28.01 3.84
C GLU A 67 2.43 27.74 5.27
N GLU A 68 1.51 27.40 6.19
CA GLU A 68 1.84 27.05 7.58
C GLU A 68 2.69 25.78 7.66
N VAL A 69 2.34 24.75 6.87
CA VAL A 69 3.15 23.52 6.78
C VAL A 69 4.55 23.84 6.27
N ARG A 70 4.68 24.64 5.21
CA ARG A 70 5.97 25.03 4.62
C ARG A 70 6.85 25.80 5.62
N LYS A 71 6.26 26.70 6.42
CA LYS A 71 6.98 27.44 7.46
C LYS A 71 7.45 26.50 8.58
N ASN A 72 6.59 25.60 9.05
CA ASN A 72 6.89 24.67 10.14
C ASN A 72 8.01 23.67 9.79
N VAL A 73 8.05 23.18 8.54
CA VAL A 73 9.12 22.29 8.08
C VAL A 73 10.46 23.03 8.02
N ARG A 74 10.44 24.30 7.62
CA ARG A 74 11.66 25.13 7.50
C ARG A 74 12.21 25.60 8.84
N SER A 75 11.35 25.85 9.83
CA SER A 75 11.75 26.33 11.17
C SER A 75 12.26 25.23 12.10
N ARG A 76 12.24 23.96 11.68
CA ARG A 76 12.72 22.80 12.44
C ARG A 76 14.11 22.30 12.00
N LYS A 77 14.80 23.05 11.14
CA LYS A 77 16.23 22.89 10.84
C LYS A 77 17.04 23.81 11.74
#